data_AF-A0A091QCA8-F1
#
_entry.id   AF-A0A091QCA8-F1
#
_cell.length_a   1.000
_cell.length_b   1.000
_cell.length_c   1.000
_cell.angle_alpha   90.00
_cell.angle_beta   90.00
_cell.angle_gamma   90.00
#
_symmetry.space_group_name_H-M   'P 1'
#
loop_
_entity.id
_entity.type
_entity.pdbx_description
1 polymer ?
#
loop_
_entity_poly.entity_id
_entity_poly.type
_entity_poly.pdbx_seq_one_letter_code
_entity_poly.pdbx_strand_id
1 'polypeptide(L)'
;DTAVTQMTFLRLLSKEASQNITYLCKNSVGYMDDQTKNLKKAVILKGANDLEIKAEGNSRFRYTVLHDSCSKRNGNVGKTVFEYRTQNVARLPIIDIAPVDIGSTDQEFGIEIGPVCFV
;
A
#
# COMPACT_ATOMS: atom_id res chain seq x y z
N ASP A 1 -17.80 15.94 -4.99
CA ASP A 1 -18.13 16.01 -6.42
C ASP A 1 -17.04 16.61 -7.29
N THR A 2 -16.66 17.88 -7.11
CA THR A 2 -15.62 18.55 -7.93
C THR A 2 -14.27 17.81 -8.01
N ALA A 3 -13.81 17.24 -6.90
CA ALA A 3 -12.56 16.46 -6.87
C ALA A 3 -12.60 15.22 -7.79
N VAL A 4 -13.76 14.54 -7.90
CA VAL A 4 -13.92 13.36 -8.76
C VAL A 4 -13.82 13.77 -10.23
N THR A 5 -14.45 14.88 -10.62
CA THR A 5 -14.35 15.42 -11.98
C THR A 5 -12.90 15.74 -12.34
N GLN A 6 -12.18 16.46 -11.47
CA GLN A 6 -10.76 16.81 -11.71
C GLN A 6 -9.87 15.57 -11.83
N MET A 7 -10.11 14.56 -11.00
CA MET A 7 -9.41 13.28 -11.09
C MET A 7 -9.64 12.54 -12.40
N THR A 8 -10.85 12.60 -12.96
CA THR A 8 -11.14 12.02 -14.28
C THR A 8 -10.34 12.71 -15.39
N PHE A 9 -10.24 14.05 -15.36
CA PHE A 9 -9.42 14.77 -16.34
C PHE A 9 -7.93 14.46 -16.22
N LEU A 10 -7.39 14.40 -14.99
CA LEU A 10 -5.99 13.99 -14.77
C LEU A 10 -5.72 12.60 -15.35
N ARG A 11 -6.62 11.65 -15.13
CA ARG A 11 -6.51 10.30 -15.72
C ARG A 11 -6.56 10.33 -17.24
N LEU A 12 -7.45 11.11 -17.85
CA LEU A 12 -7.56 11.20 -19.32
C LEU A 12 -6.30 11.80 -19.98
N LEU A 13 -5.58 12.66 -19.27
CA LEU A 13 -4.43 13.41 -19.80
C LEU A 13 -3.07 12.78 -19.46
N SER A 14 -3.05 11.65 -18.76
CA SER A 14 -1.83 11.00 -18.29
C SER A 14 -1.70 9.56 -18.76
N LYS A 15 -0.46 9.12 -18.94
CA LYS A 15 -0.11 7.75 -19.35
C LYS A 15 0.28 6.89 -18.17
N GLU A 16 0.77 7.51 -17.10
CA GLU A 16 1.25 6.80 -15.92
C GLU A 16 0.76 7.47 -14.64
N ALA A 17 0.59 6.65 -13.60
CA ALA A 17 0.30 7.12 -12.26
C ALA A 17 1.16 6.37 -11.25
N SER A 18 1.54 7.06 -10.17
CA SER A 18 2.26 6.47 -9.04
C SER A 18 1.77 7.03 -7.71
N GLN A 19 1.83 6.22 -6.66
CA GLN A 19 1.53 6.66 -5.30
C GLN A 19 2.30 5.81 -4.29
N ASN A 20 2.76 6.47 -3.22
CA ASN A 20 3.39 5.81 -2.08
C ASN A 20 2.44 5.79 -0.88
N ILE A 21 2.48 4.72 -0.10
CA ILE A 21 1.80 4.61 1.20
C ILE A 21 2.81 4.11 2.23
N THR A 22 2.86 4.76 3.40
CA THR A 22 3.65 4.30 4.53
C THR A 22 2.72 3.63 5.54
N TYR A 23 3.01 2.38 5.88
CA TYR A 23 2.42 1.68 7.00
C TYR A 23 3.36 1.81 8.21
N LEU A 24 2.93 2.52 9.24
CA LEU A 24 3.62 2.59 10.53
C LEU A 24 3.18 1.40 11.37
N CYS A 25 4.12 0.72 12.01
CA CYS A 25 3.84 -0.53 12.70
C CYS A 25 4.49 -0.57 14.08
N LYS A 26 3.84 -1.25 15.01
CA LYS A 26 4.43 -1.75 16.25
C LYS A 26 3.82 -3.12 16.52
N ASN A 27 4.68 -4.14 16.65
CA ASN A 27 4.27 -5.55 16.75
C ASN A 27 3.36 -6.07 15.62
N SER A 28 3.40 -5.43 14.45
CA SER A 28 2.59 -5.82 13.30
C SER A 28 3.46 -5.93 12.04
N VAL A 29 3.26 -6.98 11.26
CA VAL A 29 3.97 -7.19 9.99
C VAL A 29 3.36 -6.34 8.88
N GLY A 30 4.21 -5.57 8.20
CA GLY A 30 3.84 -4.77 7.03
C GLY A 30 3.99 -5.51 5.70
N TYR A 31 5.08 -6.27 5.53
CA TYR A 31 5.38 -6.99 4.28
C TYR A 31 5.98 -8.38 4.53
N MET A 32 7.29 -8.47 4.81
CA MET A 32 7.95 -9.76 5.05
C MET A 32 7.79 -10.21 6.50
N ASP A 33 7.20 -11.37 6.75
CA ASP A 33 7.21 -11.94 8.09
C ASP A 33 8.53 -12.69 8.33
N ASP A 34 9.39 -12.19 9.21
CA ASP A 34 10.70 -12.79 9.45
C ASP A 34 10.64 -14.14 10.18
N GLN A 35 9.54 -14.45 10.87
CA GLN A 35 9.39 -15.73 11.58
C GLN A 35 8.98 -16.83 10.60
N THR A 36 8.05 -16.52 9.69
CA THR A 36 7.50 -17.51 8.74
C THR A 36 8.12 -17.44 7.34
N LYS A 37 9.00 -16.46 7.09
CA LYS A 37 9.76 -16.24 5.85
C LYS A 37 8.88 -16.21 4.60
N ASN A 38 7.73 -15.55 4.69
CA ASN A 38 6.79 -15.38 3.58
C ASN A 38 6.03 -14.04 3.67
N LEU A 39 5.20 -13.79 2.66
CA LEU A 39 4.45 -12.54 2.47
C LEU A 39 2.96 -12.67 2.75
N LYS A 40 2.51 -13.77 3.37
CA LYS A 40 1.07 -14.03 3.61
C LYS A 40 0.40 -13.02 4.53
N LYS A 41 1.21 -12.29 5.31
CA LYS A 41 0.78 -11.24 6.24
C LYS A 41 1.02 -9.82 5.72
N ALA A 42 1.45 -9.69 4.47
CA ALA A 42 1.70 -8.38 3.88
C ALA A 42 0.40 -7.58 3.75
N VAL A 43 0.51 -6.26 3.93
CA VAL A 43 -0.59 -5.29 3.76
C VAL A 43 -1.18 -5.40 2.36
N ILE A 44 -2.51 -5.28 2.25
CA ILE A 44 -3.22 -5.22 0.98
C ILE A 44 -3.68 -3.78 0.76
N LEU A 45 -3.51 -3.26 -0.46
CA LEU A 45 -3.96 -1.92 -0.85
C LEU A 45 -5.12 -2.05 -1.82
N LYS A 46 -6.09 -1.13 -1.75
CA LYS A 46 -7.21 -1.08 -2.70
C LYS A 46 -7.12 0.17 -3.58
N GLY A 47 -7.07 -0.05 -4.88
CA GLY A 47 -7.11 1.03 -5.88
C GLY A 47 -8.52 1.59 -6.09
N ALA A 48 -8.59 2.77 -6.71
CA ALA A 48 -9.84 3.48 -6.99
C ALA A 48 -10.80 2.76 -7.96
N ASN A 49 -10.36 1.68 -8.60
CA ASN A 49 -11.17 0.83 -9.47
C ASN A 49 -11.47 -0.54 -8.82
N ASP A 50 -11.49 -0.59 -7.49
CA ASP A 50 -11.70 -1.79 -6.66
C ASP A 50 -10.65 -2.90 -6.83
N LEU A 51 -9.57 -2.64 -7.56
CA LEU A 51 -8.47 -3.59 -7.70
C LEU A 51 -7.70 -3.72 -6.37
N GLU A 52 -7.53 -4.95 -5.92
CA GLU A 52 -6.58 -5.27 -4.86
C GLU A 52 -5.15 -5.31 -5.40
N ILE A 53 -4.26 -4.58 -4.74
CA ILE A 53 -2.83 -4.51 -5.02
C ILE A 53 -2.12 -5.21 -3.85
N LYS A 54 -1.34 -6.25 -4.17
CA LYS A 54 -0.82 -7.22 -3.18
C LYS A 54 0.70 -7.40 -3.26
N ALA A 55 1.28 -8.05 -2.26
CA ALA A 55 2.69 -8.46 -2.27
C ALA A 55 3.00 -9.53 -3.33
N GLU A 56 2.05 -10.43 -3.60
CA GLU A 56 2.24 -11.61 -4.46
C GLU A 56 1.14 -11.72 -5.52
N GLY A 57 1.37 -12.59 -6.51
CA GLY A 57 0.43 -12.82 -7.62
C GLY A 57 0.84 -12.10 -8.90
N ASN A 58 -0.16 -11.64 -9.67
CA ASN A 58 0.04 -11.03 -10.98
C ASN A 58 0.88 -9.75 -10.85
N SER A 59 2.02 -9.68 -11.55
CA SER A 59 2.97 -8.57 -11.47
C SER A 59 2.35 -7.20 -11.78
N ARG A 60 1.28 -7.14 -12.58
CA ARG A 60 0.55 -5.89 -12.88
C ARG A 60 -0.20 -5.33 -11.67
N PHE A 61 -0.47 -6.15 -10.65
CA PHE A 61 -1.24 -5.82 -9.46
C PHE A 61 -0.40 -5.96 -8.19
N ARG A 62 0.93 -5.92 -8.32
CA ARG A 62 1.83 -5.89 -7.17
C ARG A 62 2.39 -4.51 -6.94
N TYR A 63 2.48 -4.11 -5.68
CA TYR A 63 3.29 -2.98 -5.27
C TYR A 63 4.77 -3.39 -5.19
N THR A 64 5.65 -2.40 -5.18
CA THR A 64 7.06 -2.52 -4.78
C THR A 64 7.20 -2.02 -3.35
N VAL A 65 8.24 -2.50 -2.65
CA VAL A 65 8.54 -2.07 -1.28
C VAL A 65 9.83 -1.28 -1.32
N LEU A 66 9.76 0.00 -0.95
CA LEU A 66 10.90 0.92 -0.92
C LEU A 66 11.69 0.81 0.39
N HIS A 67 11.00 0.45 1.47
CA HIS A 67 11.59 0.27 2.79
C HIS A 67 10.73 -0.70 3.61
N ASP A 68 11.35 -1.58 4.39
CA ASP A 68 10.65 -2.46 5.33
C ASP A 68 11.44 -2.62 6.63
N SER A 69 10.88 -2.13 7.73
CA SER A 69 11.36 -2.37 9.09
C SER A 69 10.30 -3.06 9.98
N CYS A 70 9.18 -3.47 9.39
CA CYS A 70 8.07 -4.12 10.09
C CYS A 70 8.15 -5.65 10.03
N SER A 71 9.33 -6.24 9.79
CA SER A 71 9.41 -7.69 9.60
C SER A 71 9.28 -8.51 10.88
N LYS A 72 9.49 -7.88 12.04
CA LYS A 72 9.54 -8.52 13.38
C LYS A 72 8.62 -7.83 14.37
N ARG A 73 8.07 -8.62 15.30
CA ARG A 73 7.27 -8.15 16.44
C ARG A 73 8.16 -8.00 17.68
N ASN A 74 8.89 -6.89 17.75
CA ASN A 74 9.93 -6.66 18.77
C ASN A 74 9.63 -5.47 19.70
N GLY A 75 8.40 -4.96 19.69
CA GLY A 75 7.95 -3.80 20.48
C GLY A 75 8.39 -2.44 19.95
N ASN A 76 9.29 -2.38 18.97
CA ASN A 76 9.75 -1.13 18.38
C ASN A 76 8.77 -0.62 17.32
N VAL A 77 8.70 0.71 17.20
CA VAL A 77 7.99 1.35 16.10
C VAL A 77 8.85 1.26 14.85
N GLY A 78 8.24 0.82 13.75
CA GLY A 78 8.86 0.72 12.44
C GLY A 78 7.92 1.24 11.35
N LYS A 79 8.35 1.07 10.10
CA LYS A 79 7.53 1.39 8.93
C LYS A 79 7.83 0.50 7.73
N THR A 80 6.80 0.29 6.90
CA THR A 80 6.94 -0.28 5.55
C THR A 80 6.43 0.75 4.56
N VAL A 81 7.22 1.08 3.54
CA VAL A 81 6.85 2.04 2.49
C VAL A 81 6.59 1.27 1.20
N PHE A 82 5.34 1.33 0.73
CA PHE A 82 4.90 0.73 -0.51
C PHE A 82 4.88 1.78 -1.62
N GLU A 83 5.25 1.40 -2.83
CA GLU A 83 5.03 2.17 -4.06
C GLU A 83 4.19 1.33 -5.03
N TYR A 84 3.16 1.94 -5.62
CA TYR A 84 2.47 1.35 -6.77
C TYR A 84 2.58 2.29 -7.96
N ARG A 85 3.10 1.77 -9.08
CA ARG A 85 3.24 2.49 -10.35
C ARG A 85 2.52 1.71 -11.45
N THR A 86 1.77 2.41 -12.29
CA THR A 86 0.96 1.75 -13.33
C THR A 86 0.70 2.65 -14.53
N GLN A 87 0.57 2.03 -15.71
CA GLN A 87 0.07 2.68 -16.93
C GLN A 87 -1.46 2.68 -17.01
N ASN A 88 -2.16 1.92 -16.16
CA ASN A 88 -3.61 2.01 -16.05
C ASN A 88 -3.97 2.96 -14.90
N VAL A 89 -3.98 4.24 -15.24
CA VAL A 89 -4.21 5.38 -14.33
C VAL A 89 -5.55 5.32 -13.58
N ALA A 90 -6.53 4.53 -14.04
CA ALA A 90 -7.80 4.34 -13.34
C ALA A 90 -7.65 3.59 -12.01
N ARG A 91 -6.53 2.89 -11.79
CA ARG A 91 -6.25 2.14 -10.55
C ARG A 91 -5.87 3.02 -9.37
N LEU A 92 -5.40 4.24 -9.62
CA LEU A 92 -4.98 5.19 -8.59
C LEU A 92 -5.97 6.36 -8.49
N PRO A 93 -6.19 6.97 -7.31
CA PRO A 93 -5.43 6.76 -6.06
C PRO A 93 -5.79 5.46 -5.32
N ILE A 94 -4.99 5.13 -4.31
CA ILE A 94 -5.30 4.15 -3.28
C ILE A 94 -6.40 4.74 -2.39
N ILE A 95 -7.47 3.97 -2.20
CA ILE A 95 -8.68 4.40 -1.48
C ILE A 95 -8.88 3.65 -0.17
N ASP A 96 -8.21 2.52 0.02
CA ASP A 96 -8.31 1.69 1.22
C ASP A 96 -7.05 0.86 1.44
N ILE A 97 -6.86 0.41 2.69
CA ILE A 97 -5.73 -0.39 3.15
C ILE A 97 -6.22 -1.43 4.15
N ALA A 98 -5.78 -2.68 3.97
CA ALA A 98 -6.08 -3.78 4.86
C ALA A 98 -4.78 -4.37 5.42
N PRO A 99 -4.40 -4.01 6.66
CA PRO A 99 -3.38 -4.72 7.41
C PRO A 99 -3.85 -6.13 7.75
N VAL A 100 -3.00 -7.14 7.57
CA VAL A 100 -3.35 -8.55 7.80
C VAL A 100 -2.94 -9.02 9.20
N ASP A 101 -1.81 -8.53 9.71
CA ASP A 101 -1.25 -8.92 11.01
C ASP A 101 -1.67 -7.97 12.13
N ILE A 102 -2.96 -7.91 12.41
CA ILE A 102 -3.56 -7.06 13.44
C ILE A 102 -4.62 -7.84 14.25
N GLY A 103 -5.00 -7.30 15.42
CA GLY A 103 -6.07 -7.85 16.27
C GLY A 103 -5.64 -8.33 17.64
N SER A 104 -4.34 -8.44 17.91
CA SER A 104 -3.81 -8.70 19.27
C SER A 104 -3.70 -7.40 20.08
N THR A 105 -3.65 -7.51 21.40
CA THR A 105 -3.70 -6.37 22.33
C THR A 105 -2.47 -5.46 22.32
N ASP A 106 -1.34 -5.93 21.77
CA ASP A 106 -0.06 -5.22 21.71
C ASP A 106 0.30 -4.73 20.31
N GLN A 107 -0.63 -4.82 19.36
CA GLN A 107 -0.44 -4.43 17.97
C GLN A 107 -1.02 -3.03 17.73
N GLU A 108 -0.17 -2.15 17.22
CA GLU A 108 -0.56 -0.78 16.85
C GLU A 108 -0.09 -0.51 15.42
N PHE A 109 -0.88 0.29 14.70
CA PHE A 109 -0.52 0.71 13.36
C PHE A 109 -0.98 2.14 13.06
N GLY A 110 -0.32 2.76 12.11
CA GLY A 110 -0.66 4.06 11.54
C GLY A 110 -0.43 4.06 10.04
N ILE A 111 -0.97 5.07 9.36
CA ILE A 111 -0.89 5.17 7.90
C ILE A 111 -0.53 6.60 7.52
N GLU A 112 0.47 6.75 6.67
CA GLU A 112 0.75 8.02 5.99
C GLU A 112 0.42 7.84 4.50
N ILE A 113 -0.51 8.65 4.01
CA ILE A 113 -0.98 8.59 2.63
C ILE A 113 -0.14 9.58 1.80
N GLY A 114 0.73 9.07 0.94
CA GLY A 114 1.49 9.88 0.00
C GLY A 114 0.61 10.45 -1.12
N PRO A 115 1.05 11.52 -1.79
CA PRO A 115 0.32 12.08 -2.91
C PRO A 115 0.26 11.08 -4.07
N VAL A 116 -0.84 11.11 -4.81
CA VAL A 116 -0.93 10.44 -6.12
C VAL A 116 -0.36 11.38 -7.20
N CYS A 117 0.54 10.86 -8.01
CA CYS A 117 1.23 11.58 -9.08
C CYS A 117 0.80 11.03 -10.44
N PHE A 118 0.45 11.91 -11.37
CA PHE A 118 0.06 11.57 -12.75
C PHE A 118 1.06 12.21 -13.74
N VAL A 119 1.46 11.47 -14.77
CA VAL A 119 2.43 11.90 -15.80
C VAL A 119 1.94 11.52 -17.20
#